data_AF-A0A3P8LZS5-F1
#
_entry.id   AF-A0A3P8LZS5-F1
#
_cell.length_a   1.000
_cell.length_b   1.000
_cell.length_c   1.000
_cell.angle_alpha   90.00
_cell.angle_beta   90.00
_cell.angle_gamma   90.00
#
_symmetry.space_group_name_H-M   'P 1'
#
loop_
_entity.id
_entity.type
_entity.pdbx_description
1 polymer ?
#
loop_
_entity_poly.entity_id
_entity_poly.type
_entity_poly.pdbx_seq_one_letter_code
_entity_poly.pdbx_strand_id
1 'polypeptide(L)'
;MMNDSLCRIIAGELQARTEQVEAAVRLLDEGNTVPFIARYRKEVTGGLDDTQLRNLETRLGYLRELEDRRQSILKSIGEQGKLTDALEKAITTTLSKTELEDLYLPYKPKRRTRGQIAIEAGLEPLADLLWNDPSHDPEAEAAKFINADSGVTDTKAALDGARYILMERFAEDAGLLAKVRDYLWKNAHLVATVVSGKEEEGAKFRDYFDHHEPISTVPSHRALAMFRAATKASCSWL
;
A
#
# COMPACT_ATOMS: atom_id res chain seq x y z
N MET A 1 -21.34 -7.43 -16.09
CA MET A 1 -20.18 -6.56 -16.42
C MET A 1 -19.10 -6.55 -15.34
N MET A 2 -19.38 -6.13 -14.09
CA MET A 2 -18.36 -6.12 -13.02
C MET A 2 -17.93 -7.54 -12.61
N ASN A 3 -18.89 -8.43 -12.35
CA ASN A 3 -18.61 -9.84 -12.06
C ASN A 3 -17.92 -10.56 -13.23
N ASP A 4 -18.25 -10.22 -14.48
CA ASP A 4 -17.68 -10.85 -15.69
C ASP A 4 -16.18 -10.55 -15.86
N SER A 5 -15.71 -9.41 -15.32
CA SER A 5 -14.28 -9.08 -15.30
C SER A 5 -13.55 -9.89 -14.22
N LEU A 6 -14.13 -9.96 -13.01
CA LEU A 6 -13.56 -10.73 -11.91
C LEU A 6 -13.48 -12.23 -12.23
N CYS A 7 -14.54 -12.78 -12.83
CA CYS A 7 -14.58 -14.18 -13.23
C CYS A 7 -13.50 -14.52 -14.26
N ARG A 8 -13.17 -13.60 -15.19
CA ARG A 8 -12.08 -13.79 -16.16
C ARG A 8 -10.71 -13.81 -15.50
N ILE A 9 -10.46 -12.93 -14.52
CA ILE A 9 -9.20 -12.92 -13.76
C ILE A 9 -9.03 -14.25 -13.02
N ILE A 10 -10.05 -14.65 -12.25
CA ILE A 10 -10.02 -15.88 -11.46
C ILE A 10 -9.89 -17.12 -12.38
N ALA A 11 -10.57 -17.14 -13.52
CA ALA A 11 -10.46 -18.23 -14.48
C ALA A 11 -9.02 -18.42 -14.98
N GLY A 12 -8.32 -17.32 -15.28
CA GLY A 12 -6.90 -17.35 -15.66
C GLY A 12 -5.99 -17.87 -14.53
N GLU A 13 -6.23 -17.41 -13.29
CA GLU A 13 -5.46 -17.84 -12.11
C GLU A 13 -5.67 -19.33 -11.77
N LEU A 14 -6.89 -19.85 -11.95
CA LEU A 14 -7.25 -21.24 -11.65
C LEU A 14 -7.08 -22.21 -12.82
N GLN A 15 -6.68 -21.72 -14.00
CA GLN A 15 -6.67 -22.48 -15.26
C GLN A 15 -8.01 -23.16 -15.55
N ALA A 16 -9.10 -22.48 -15.22
CA ALA A 16 -10.47 -22.94 -15.42
C ALA A 16 -11.16 -22.13 -16.53
N ARG A 17 -12.28 -22.63 -17.06
CA ARG A 17 -13.09 -21.85 -17.99
C ARG A 17 -13.90 -20.79 -17.24
N THR A 18 -14.10 -19.63 -17.86
CA THR A 18 -14.86 -18.53 -17.24
C THR A 18 -16.27 -18.95 -16.85
N GLU A 19 -16.95 -19.78 -17.64
CA GLU A 19 -18.30 -20.23 -17.31
C GLU A 19 -18.35 -21.09 -16.03
N GLN A 20 -17.27 -21.83 -15.74
CA GLN A 20 -17.16 -22.63 -14.52
C GLN A 20 -17.03 -21.75 -13.28
N VAL A 21 -16.23 -20.69 -13.39
CA VAL A 21 -16.05 -19.69 -12.32
C VAL A 21 -17.36 -18.93 -12.10
N GLU A 22 -18.03 -18.48 -13.16
CA GLU A 22 -19.32 -17.79 -13.06
C GLU A 22 -20.39 -18.67 -12.38
N ALA A 23 -20.44 -19.96 -12.73
CA ALA A 23 -21.34 -20.90 -12.09
C ALA A 23 -21.04 -21.09 -10.60
N ALA A 24 -19.76 -21.22 -10.24
CA ALA A 24 -19.35 -21.33 -8.84
C ALA A 24 -19.62 -20.04 -8.04
N VAL A 25 -19.36 -18.86 -8.61
CA VAL A 25 -19.64 -17.55 -8.01
C VAL A 25 -21.14 -17.41 -7.71
N ARG A 26 -22.02 -17.75 -8.67
CA ARG A 26 -23.48 -17.73 -8.43
C ARG A 26 -23.88 -18.61 -7.25
N LEU A 27 -23.35 -19.82 -7.17
CA LEU A 27 -23.65 -20.73 -6.06
C LEU A 27 -23.15 -20.19 -4.71
N LEU A 28 -21.97 -19.57 -4.67
CA LEU A 28 -21.46 -18.92 -3.46
C LEU A 28 -22.32 -17.72 -3.04
N ASP A 29 -22.78 -16.91 -4.00
CA ASP A 29 -23.65 -15.76 -3.76
C ASP A 29 -25.05 -16.17 -3.27
N GLU A 30 -25.54 -17.34 -3.69
CA GLU A 30 -26.75 -17.97 -3.15
C GLU A 30 -26.56 -18.54 -1.73
N GLY A 31 -25.36 -18.42 -1.15
CA GLY A 31 -25.04 -18.86 0.21
C GLY A 31 -24.64 -20.34 0.32
N ASN A 32 -24.34 -21.02 -0.80
CA ASN A 32 -23.83 -22.38 -0.75
C ASN A 32 -22.37 -22.39 -0.27
N THR A 33 -22.00 -23.38 0.55
CA THR A 33 -20.61 -23.52 1.03
C THR A 33 -19.74 -24.29 0.04
N VAL A 34 -18.42 -24.04 0.05
CA VAL A 34 -17.46 -24.77 -0.81
C VAL A 34 -17.61 -26.30 -0.72
N PRO A 35 -17.68 -26.93 0.48
CA PRO A 35 -17.86 -28.38 0.57
C PRO A 35 -19.18 -28.86 -0.05
N PHE A 36 -20.25 -28.06 0.05
CA PHE A 36 -21.53 -28.39 -0.56
C PHE A 36 -21.45 -28.33 -2.09
N ILE A 37 -20.83 -27.28 -2.64
CA ILE A 37 -20.67 -27.10 -4.09
C ILE A 37 -19.82 -28.25 -4.66
N ALA A 38 -18.67 -28.53 -4.05
CA ALA A 38 -17.74 -29.58 -4.48
C ALA A 38 -18.41 -30.97 -4.53
N ARG A 39 -19.33 -31.24 -3.61
CA ARG A 39 -19.98 -32.55 -3.47
C ARG A 39 -21.29 -32.69 -4.26
N TYR A 40 -22.11 -31.64 -4.30
CA TYR A 40 -23.50 -31.73 -4.78
C TYR A 40 -23.80 -30.83 -5.99
N ARG A 41 -22.84 -30.02 -6.44
CA ARG A 41 -22.99 -29.11 -7.60
C ARG A 41 -21.86 -29.25 -8.61
N LYS A 42 -21.16 -30.39 -8.61
CA LYS A 42 -20.02 -30.67 -9.48
C LYS A 42 -20.35 -30.51 -10.98
N GLU A 43 -21.52 -30.96 -11.41
CA GLU A 43 -21.96 -30.83 -12.81
C GLU A 43 -22.19 -29.37 -13.20
N VAL A 44 -22.70 -28.56 -12.26
CA VAL A 44 -23.01 -27.13 -12.49
C VAL A 44 -21.72 -26.32 -12.63
N THR A 45 -20.68 -26.65 -11.87
CA THR A 45 -19.36 -26.00 -11.95
C THR A 45 -18.44 -26.62 -13.01
N GLY A 46 -18.92 -27.63 -13.75
CA GLY A 46 -18.12 -28.33 -14.74
C GLY A 46 -16.92 -29.08 -14.16
N GLY A 47 -16.99 -29.50 -12.88
CA GLY A 47 -15.99 -30.36 -12.26
C GLY A 47 -14.93 -29.67 -11.40
N LEU A 48 -15.11 -28.40 -10.99
CA LEU A 48 -14.17 -27.74 -10.06
C LEU A 48 -14.02 -28.53 -8.75
N ASP A 49 -12.79 -28.77 -8.33
CA ASP A 49 -12.49 -29.49 -7.08
C ASP A 49 -12.50 -28.57 -5.84
N ASP A 50 -12.41 -29.16 -4.64
CA ASP A 50 -12.45 -28.43 -3.36
C ASP A 50 -11.32 -27.40 -3.24
N THR A 51 -10.13 -27.69 -3.79
CA THR A 51 -8.97 -26.78 -3.75
C THR A 51 -9.21 -25.58 -4.66
N GLN A 52 -9.68 -25.83 -5.87
CA GLN A 52 -10.04 -24.77 -6.82
C GLN A 52 -11.16 -23.88 -6.28
N LEU A 53 -12.19 -24.48 -5.66
CA LEU A 53 -13.31 -23.72 -5.08
C LEU A 53 -12.90 -22.88 -3.86
N ARG A 54 -12.00 -23.36 -3.00
CA ARG A 54 -11.45 -22.56 -1.88
C ARG A 54 -10.59 -21.40 -2.38
N ASN A 55 -9.75 -21.64 -3.39
CA ASN A 55 -8.95 -20.60 -4.01
C ASN A 55 -9.85 -19.56 -4.68
N LEU A 56 -10.90 -20.00 -5.38
CA LEU A 56 -11.93 -19.14 -5.97
C LEU A 56 -12.59 -18.27 -4.91
N GLU A 57 -13.09 -18.85 -3.82
CA GLU A 57 -13.79 -18.12 -2.75
C GLU A 57 -12.88 -17.05 -2.14
N THR A 58 -11.64 -17.42 -1.80
CA THR A 58 -10.65 -16.49 -1.23
C THR A 58 -10.33 -15.35 -2.20
N ARG A 59 -10.12 -15.69 -3.48
CA ARG A 59 -9.77 -14.71 -4.50
C ARG A 59 -10.93 -13.78 -4.84
N LEU A 60 -12.13 -14.32 -4.94
CA LEU A 60 -13.36 -13.56 -5.17
C LEU A 60 -13.57 -12.52 -4.07
N GLY A 61 -13.41 -12.93 -2.80
CA GLY A 61 -13.48 -12.01 -1.66
C GLY A 61 -12.48 -10.86 -1.77
N TYR A 62 -11.21 -11.18 -2.05
CA TYR A 62 -10.18 -10.15 -2.26
C TYR A 62 -10.54 -9.17 -3.37
N LEU A 63 -10.98 -9.68 -4.53
CA LEU A 63 -11.27 -8.86 -5.71
C LEU A 63 -12.50 -7.98 -5.52
N ARG A 64 -13.52 -8.46 -4.79
CA ARG A 64 -14.68 -7.65 -4.39
C ARG A 64 -14.28 -6.51 -3.48
N GLU A 65 -13.51 -6.80 -2.43
CA GLU A 65 -13.00 -5.76 -1.53
C GLU A 65 -12.11 -4.73 -2.27
N LEU A 66 -11.30 -5.19 -3.23
CA LEU A 66 -10.51 -4.30 -4.09
C LEU A 66 -11.42 -3.38 -4.90
N GLU A 67 -12.48 -3.92 -5.50
CA GLU A 67 -13.39 -3.17 -6.35
C GLU A 67 -14.24 -2.15 -5.56
N ASP A 68 -14.76 -2.55 -4.41
CA ASP A 68 -15.49 -1.65 -3.50
C ASP A 68 -14.59 -0.46 -3.08
N ARG A 69 -13.32 -0.77 -2.78
CA ARG A 69 -12.34 0.25 -2.45
C ARG A 69 -11.99 1.14 -3.64
N ARG A 70 -11.86 0.56 -4.83
CA ARG A 70 -11.59 1.27 -6.09
C ARG A 70 -12.68 2.30 -6.39
N GLN A 71 -13.94 1.92 -6.27
CA GLN A 71 -15.08 2.81 -6.48
C GLN A 71 -15.08 3.98 -5.48
N SER A 72 -14.79 3.68 -4.20
CA SER A 72 -14.68 4.70 -3.16
C SER A 72 -13.57 5.72 -3.46
N ILE A 73 -12.42 5.24 -3.95
CA ILE A 73 -11.28 6.08 -4.34
C ILE A 73 -11.61 6.93 -5.56
N LEU A 74 -12.16 6.34 -6.63
CA LEU A 74 -12.57 7.06 -7.84
C LEU A 74 -13.56 8.18 -7.51
N LYS A 75 -14.55 7.89 -6.67
CA LYS A 75 -15.51 8.89 -6.19
C LYS A 75 -14.82 10.02 -5.42
N SER A 76 -13.95 9.69 -4.47
CA SER A 76 -13.24 10.69 -3.67
C SER A 76 -12.34 11.62 -4.49
N ILE A 77 -11.63 11.07 -5.49
CA ILE A 77 -10.77 11.85 -6.39
C ILE A 77 -11.61 12.68 -7.37
N GLY A 78 -12.71 12.10 -7.87
CA GLY A 78 -13.67 12.78 -8.74
C GLY A 78 -14.32 13.99 -8.08
N GLU A 79 -14.72 13.85 -6.80
CA GLU A 79 -15.26 14.96 -5.99
C GLU A 79 -14.25 16.11 -5.79
N GLN A 80 -12.94 15.83 -5.86
CA GLN A 80 -11.87 16.83 -5.81
C GLN A 80 -11.57 17.48 -7.17
N GLY A 81 -12.17 16.99 -8.26
CA GLY A 81 -11.88 17.45 -9.63
C GLY A 81 -10.46 17.13 -10.11
N LYS A 82 -9.77 16.17 -9.47
CA LYS A 82 -8.39 15.77 -9.79
C LYS A 82 -8.28 14.46 -10.56
N LEU A 83 -9.41 13.87 -10.96
CA LEU A 83 -9.46 12.61 -11.69
C LEU A 83 -9.12 12.86 -13.16
N THR A 84 -7.90 12.52 -13.55
CA THR A 84 -7.46 12.56 -14.95
C THR A 84 -7.70 11.20 -15.62
N ASP A 85 -7.86 11.17 -16.94
CA ASP A 85 -8.05 9.91 -17.69
C ASP A 85 -6.92 8.90 -17.46
N ALA A 86 -5.68 9.39 -17.33
CA ALA A 86 -4.52 8.55 -17.05
C ALA A 86 -4.60 7.93 -15.65
N LEU A 87 -5.00 8.71 -14.64
CA LEU A 87 -5.19 8.24 -13.27
C LEU A 87 -6.38 7.29 -13.15
N GLU A 88 -7.51 7.60 -13.79
CA GLU A 88 -8.67 6.71 -13.84
C GLU A 88 -8.30 5.36 -14.45
N LYS A 89 -7.54 5.37 -15.56
CA LYS A 89 -7.04 4.14 -16.16
C LYS A 89 -6.10 3.36 -15.23
N ALA A 90 -5.17 4.02 -14.56
CA ALA A 90 -4.29 3.36 -13.59
C ALA A 90 -5.10 2.74 -12.44
N ILE A 91 -6.03 3.52 -11.87
CA ILE A 91 -6.92 3.09 -10.79
C ILE A 91 -7.85 1.98 -11.24
N THR A 92 -8.30 1.89 -12.49
CA THR A 92 -9.20 0.83 -12.99
C THR A 92 -8.50 -0.46 -13.40
N THR A 93 -7.21 -0.39 -13.74
CA THR A 93 -6.44 -1.54 -14.19
C THR A 93 -5.68 -2.26 -13.07
N THR A 94 -5.38 -1.60 -11.95
CA THR A 94 -4.63 -2.25 -10.86
C THR A 94 -5.37 -3.44 -10.24
N LEU A 95 -4.63 -4.50 -9.94
CA LEU A 95 -5.10 -5.71 -9.25
C LEU A 95 -4.54 -5.84 -7.82
N SER A 96 -3.76 -4.85 -7.38
CA SER A 96 -3.11 -4.83 -6.08
C SER A 96 -3.75 -3.77 -5.18
N LYS A 97 -4.24 -4.20 -4.01
CA LYS A 97 -4.73 -3.27 -2.99
C LYS A 97 -3.66 -2.25 -2.58
N THR A 98 -2.39 -2.67 -2.55
CA THR A 98 -1.28 -1.78 -2.20
C THR A 98 -1.08 -0.70 -3.24
N GLU A 99 -1.02 -1.07 -4.52
CA GLU A 99 -0.88 -0.12 -5.62
C GLU A 99 -2.09 0.83 -5.72
N LEU A 100 -3.30 0.31 -5.47
CA LEU A 100 -4.50 1.11 -5.39
C LEU A 100 -4.42 2.20 -4.29
N GLU A 101 -3.93 1.84 -3.10
CA GLU A 101 -3.73 2.83 -2.02
C GLU A 101 -2.58 3.79 -2.33
N ASP A 102 -1.50 3.33 -2.97
CA ASP A 102 -0.37 4.18 -3.39
C ASP A 102 -0.86 5.27 -4.37
N LEU A 103 -1.70 4.90 -5.36
CA LEU A 103 -2.31 5.85 -6.30
C LEU A 103 -3.27 6.85 -5.63
N TYR A 104 -3.91 6.44 -4.54
CA TYR A 104 -4.83 7.29 -3.78
C TYR A 104 -4.13 8.22 -2.79
N LEU A 105 -2.89 7.89 -2.39
CA LEU A 105 -2.18 8.55 -1.30
C LEU A 105 -2.10 10.09 -1.44
N PRO A 106 -1.83 10.68 -2.62
CA PRO A 106 -1.80 12.13 -2.79
C PRO A 106 -3.16 12.83 -2.60
N TYR A 107 -4.26 12.10 -2.76
CA TYR A 107 -5.63 12.62 -2.73
C TYR A 107 -6.36 12.32 -1.43
N LYS A 108 -5.76 11.49 -0.58
CA LYS A 108 -6.32 11.13 0.71
C LYS A 108 -6.41 12.37 1.61
N PRO A 109 -7.57 12.68 2.22
CA PRO A 109 -7.68 13.80 3.14
C PRO A 109 -6.68 13.66 4.30
N LYS A 110 -5.83 14.67 4.49
CA LYS A 110 -4.79 14.67 5.53
C LYS A 110 -5.13 15.62 6.66
N ARG A 111 -4.66 15.28 7.86
CA ARG A 111 -4.49 16.27 8.94
C ARG A 111 -3.46 17.30 8.49
N ARG A 112 -3.55 18.52 9.02
CA ARG A 112 -2.64 19.63 8.72
C ARG A 112 -1.17 19.22 8.96
N THR A 113 -0.45 18.87 7.89
CA THR A 113 0.95 18.42 7.91
C THR A 113 1.91 19.60 7.88
N ARG A 114 3.22 19.37 8.10
CA ARG A 114 4.23 20.42 7.95
C ARG A 114 4.31 20.93 6.51
N GLY A 115 4.18 20.04 5.52
CA GLY A 115 4.09 20.43 4.11
C GLY A 115 2.85 21.27 3.83
N GLN A 116 1.68 20.88 4.35
CA GLN A 116 0.45 21.67 4.15
C GLN A 116 0.55 23.06 4.79
N ILE A 117 1.14 23.18 5.98
CA ILE A 117 1.39 24.48 6.62
C ILE A 117 2.34 25.33 5.76
N ALA A 118 3.36 24.72 5.17
CA ALA A 118 4.29 25.42 4.27
C ALA A 118 3.61 25.87 2.97
N ILE A 119 2.69 25.07 2.40
CA ILE A 119 1.88 25.46 1.23
C ILE A 119 0.96 26.63 1.60
N GLU A 120 0.27 26.56 2.74
CA GLU A 120 -0.57 27.66 3.26
C GLU A 120 0.23 28.94 3.52
N ALA A 121 1.50 28.81 3.89
CA ALA A 121 2.44 29.92 4.06
C ALA A 121 3.02 30.46 2.74
N GLY A 122 2.65 29.89 1.59
CA GLY A 122 3.09 30.35 0.28
C GLY A 122 4.48 29.87 -0.14
N LEU A 123 5.01 28.80 0.46
CA LEU A 123 6.34 28.24 0.15
C LEU A 123 6.34 27.24 -1.01
N GLU A 124 5.18 26.93 -1.59
CA GLU A 124 5.08 26.02 -2.74
C GLU A 124 5.90 26.48 -3.96
N PRO A 125 5.85 27.76 -4.40
CA PRO A 125 6.67 28.23 -5.51
C PRO A 125 8.18 28.13 -5.25
N LEU A 126 8.62 28.28 -3.99
CA LEU A 126 10.02 28.09 -3.61
C LEU A 126 10.44 26.63 -3.76
N ALA A 127 9.59 25.69 -3.31
CA ALA A 127 9.84 24.26 -3.48
C ALA A 127 9.91 23.87 -4.96
N ASP A 128 9.00 24.40 -5.79
CA ASP A 128 8.97 24.15 -7.23
C ASP A 128 10.21 24.71 -7.94
N LEU A 129 10.64 25.92 -7.58
CA LEU A 129 11.83 26.57 -8.18
C LEU A 129 13.09 25.75 -7.89
N LEU A 130 13.34 25.42 -6.62
CA LEU A 130 14.55 24.70 -6.21
C LEU A 130 14.60 23.26 -6.75
N TRP A 131 13.43 22.66 -6.98
CA TRP A 131 13.35 21.33 -7.59
C TRP A 131 13.59 21.36 -9.10
N ASN A 132 12.97 22.29 -9.81
CA ASN A 132 13.03 22.34 -11.27
C ASN A 132 14.31 22.99 -11.81
N ASP A 133 14.92 23.90 -11.06
CA ASP A 133 16.16 24.56 -11.44
C ASP A 133 17.19 24.58 -10.28
N PRO A 134 17.98 23.50 -10.15
CA PRO A 134 19.00 23.36 -9.11
C PRO A 134 20.16 24.35 -9.20
N SER A 135 20.22 25.22 -10.22
CA SER A 135 21.27 26.23 -10.37
C SER A 135 21.07 27.46 -9.50
N HIS A 136 19.86 27.67 -8.97
CA HIS A 136 19.56 28.76 -8.05
C HIS A 136 20.25 28.56 -6.70
N ASP A 137 20.65 29.67 -6.07
CA ASP A 137 21.11 29.66 -4.68
C ASP A 137 19.89 29.52 -3.73
N PRO A 138 19.76 28.42 -2.98
CA PRO A 138 18.61 28.19 -2.13
C PRO A 138 18.40 29.28 -1.07
N GLU A 139 19.48 29.81 -0.49
CA GLU A 139 19.39 30.85 0.55
C GLU A 139 18.90 32.18 -0.03
N ALA A 140 19.40 32.57 -1.21
CA ALA A 140 19.00 33.80 -1.89
C ALA A 140 17.53 33.76 -2.35
N GLU A 141 17.06 32.61 -2.83
CA GLU A 141 15.65 32.45 -3.21
C GLU A 141 14.75 32.39 -1.97
N ALA A 142 15.14 31.66 -0.92
CA ALA A 142 14.38 31.56 0.32
C ALA A 142 14.18 32.90 1.03
N ALA A 143 15.15 33.83 0.93
CA ALA A 143 15.03 35.18 1.49
C ALA A 143 13.81 35.95 0.96
N LYS A 144 13.35 35.65 -0.25
CA LYS A 144 12.17 36.29 -0.87
C LYS A 144 10.84 35.82 -0.27
N PHE A 145 10.86 34.73 0.50
CA PHE A 145 9.68 34.09 1.08
C PHE A 145 9.59 34.25 2.61
N ILE A 146 10.44 35.09 3.21
CA ILE A 146 10.36 35.40 4.64
C ILE A 146 9.08 36.21 4.90
N ASN A 147 8.21 35.66 5.75
CA ASN A 147 6.96 36.29 6.13
C ASN A 147 6.59 35.88 7.56
N ALA A 148 6.79 36.80 8.51
CA ALA A 148 6.49 36.56 9.92
C ALA A 148 4.99 36.31 10.18
N ASP A 149 4.10 36.93 9.41
CA ASP A 149 2.64 36.76 9.55
C ASP A 149 2.18 35.36 9.11
N SER A 150 2.93 34.73 8.20
CA SER A 150 2.71 33.36 7.74
C SER A 150 3.54 32.32 8.52
N GLY A 151 4.24 32.73 9.59
CA GLY A 151 5.04 31.85 10.44
C GLY A 151 6.43 31.49 9.88
N VAL A 152 6.90 32.20 8.84
CA VAL A 152 8.21 32.00 8.21
C VAL A 152 9.15 33.10 8.70
N THR A 153 9.91 32.82 9.76
CA THR A 153 10.69 33.83 10.49
C THR A 153 12.08 34.12 9.92
N ASP A 154 12.66 33.19 9.17
CA ASP A 154 14.00 33.27 8.60
C ASP A 154 14.12 32.42 7.32
N THR A 155 15.25 32.54 6.61
CA THR A 155 15.52 31.75 5.39
C THR A 155 15.50 30.25 5.68
N LYS A 156 16.01 29.86 6.86
CA LYS A 156 16.01 28.47 7.30
C LYS A 156 14.60 27.91 7.43
N ALA A 157 13.65 28.63 8.03
CA ALA A 157 12.26 28.21 8.12
C ALA A 157 11.61 28.08 6.73
N ALA A 158 11.93 28.98 5.80
CA ALA A 158 11.45 28.89 4.42
C ALA A 158 11.99 27.63 3.72
N LEU A 159 13.28 27.34 3.86
CA LEU A 159 13.92 26.14 3.29
C LEU A 159 13.41 24.85 3.95
N ASP A 160 13.24 24.83 5.28
CA ASP A 160 12.68 23.68 5.98
C ASP A 160 11.23 23.41 5.53
N GLY A 161 10.44 24.48 5.33
CA GLY A 161 9.08 24.38 4.78
C GLY A 161 9.07 23.81 3.35
N ALA A 162 9.89 24.38 2.46
CA ALA A 162 10.06 23.87 1.09
C ALA A 162 10.52 22.39 1.08
N ARG A 163 11.44 22.01 1.99
CA ARG A 163 11.87 20.63 2.17
C ARG A 163 10.72 19.72 2.56
N TYR A 164 9.85 20.12 3.49
CA TYR A 164 8.69 19.31 3.87
C TYR A 164 7.71 19.11 2.70
N ILE A 165 7.50 20.13 1.87
CA ILE A 165 6.68 20.02 0.65
C ILE A 165 7.26 18.94 -0.28
N LEU A 166 8.56 19.01 -0.57
CA LEU A 166 9.22 18.03 -1.44
C LEU A 166 9.25 16.62 -0.83
N MET A 167 9.52 16.51 0.48
CA MET A 167 9.48 15.23 1.19
C MET A 167 8.11 14.55 1.10
N GLU A 168 7.02 15.30 1.29
CA GLU A 168 5.66 14.77 1.17
C GLU A 168 5.37 14.36 -0.29
N ARG A 169 5.74 15.16 -1.28
CA ARG A 169 5.58 14.80 -2.70
C ARG A 169 6.33 13.52 -3.07
N PHE A 170 7.56 13.34 -2.60
CA PHE A 170 8.35 12.14 -2.88
C PHE A 170 7.81 10.92 -2.13
N ALA A 171 7.36 11.09 -0.88
CA ALA A 171 6.79 10.00 -0.09
C ALA A 171 5.47 9.46 -0.66
N GLU A 172 4.85 10.20 -1.59
CA GLU A 172 3.52 9.90 -2.14
C GLU A 172 3.54 9.58 -3.64
N ASP A 173 4.71 9.58 -4.26
CA ASP A 173 4.86 9.14 -5.63
C ASP A 173 4.70 7.61 -5.70
N ALA A 174 3.58 7.17 -6.28
CA ALA A 174 3.24 5.74 -6.37
C ALA A 174 4.33 4.94 -7.13
N GLY A 175 4.94 5.54 -8.16
CA GLY A 175 6.00 4.90 -8.94
C GLY A 175 7.27 4.68 -8.12
N LEU A 176 7.66 5.66 -7.31
CA LEU A 176 8.80 5.59 -6.41
C LEU A 176 8.54 4.59 -5.27
N LEU A 177 7.35 4.63 -4.66
CA LEU A 177 6.95 3.67 -3.63
C LEU A 177 7.03 2.22 -4.14
N ALA A 178 6.53 1.96 -5.35
CA ALA A 178 6.62 0.64 -5.97
C ALA A 178 8.08 0.20 -6.17
N LYS A 179 8.95 1.08 -6.69
CA LYS A 179 10.38 0.80 -6.89
C LYS A 179 11.12 0.54 -5.59
N VAL A 180 10.89 1.37 -4.57
CA VAL A 180 11.53 1.22 -3.26
C VAL A 180 11.07 -0.07 -2.59
N ARG A 181 9.78 -0.40 -2.66
CA ARG A 181 9.23 -1.65 -2.11
C ARG A 181 9.83 -2.89 -2.77
N ASP A 182 9.93 -2.90 -4.10
CA ASP A 182 10.59 -3.99 -4.85
C ASP A 182 12.07 -4.11 -4.50
N TYR A 183 12.78 -2.98 -4.40
CA TYR A 183 14.18 -2.96 -3.99
C TYR A 183 14.37 -3.52 -2.57
N LEU A 184 13.57 -3.07 -1.60
CA LEU A 184 13.63 -3.56 -0.23
C LEU A 184 13.29 -5.04 -0.16
N TRP A 185 12.28 -5.51 -0.88
CA TRP A 185 11.95 -6.94 -0.90
C TRP A 185 13.11 -7.80 -1.38
N LYS A 186 13.89 -7.31 -2.35
CA LYS A 186 15.02 -8.06 -2.93
C LYS A 186 16.30 -7.97 -2.09
N ASN A 187 16.55 -6.84 -1.42
CA ASN A 187 17.86 -6.53 -0.85
C ASN A 187 17.86 -6.32 0.67
N ALA A 188 16.70 -6.07 1.29
CA ALA A 188 16.63 -5.79 2.72
C ALA A 188 16.82 -7.06 3.55
N HIS A 189 17.34 -6.86 4.74
CA HIS A 189 17.44 -7.89 5.77
C HIS A 189 16.39 -7.59 6.83
N LEU A 190 15.70 -8.63 7.29
CA LEU A 190 14.91 -8.58 8.49
C LEU A 190 15.86 -8.72 9.68
N VAL A 191 15.92 -7.68 10.52
CA VAL A 191 16.79 -7.67 11.70
C VAL A 191 15.93 -7.76 12.96
N ALA A 192 16.27 -8.70 13.84
CA ALA A 192 15.66 -8.86 15.15
C ALA A 192 16.72 -8.64 16.23
N THR A 193 16.45 -7.70 17.14
CA THR A 193 17.31 -7.41 18.27
C THR A 193 16.52 -7.44 19.58
N VAL A 194 17.10 -7.93 20.66
CA VAL A 194 16.50 -7.84 21.99
C VAL A 194 16.39 -6.38 22.42
N VAL A 195 15.29 -6.03 23.08
CA VAL A 195 15.16 -4.72 23.72
C VAL A 195 15.97 -4.75 25.01
N SER A 196 16.86 -3.78 25.20
CA SER A 196 17.70 -3.67 26.39
C SER A 196 16.88 -3.79 27.67
N GLY A 197 17.28 -4.70 28.56
CA GLY A 197 16.63 -4.94 29.85
C GLY A 197 15.45 -5.93 29.81
N LYS A 198 15.18 -6.56 28.66
CA LYS A 198 14.12 -7.57 28.50
C LYS A 198 14.65 -8.95 28.11
N GLU A 199 15.92 -9.22 28.40
CA GLU A 199 16.60 -10.47 28.03
C GLU A 199 16.01 -11.67 28.79
N GLU A 200 15.58 -11.48 30.04
CA GLU A 200 14.91 -12.53 30.84
C GLU A 200 13.46 -12.76 30.41
N GLU A 201 12.69 -11.68 30.23
CA GLU A 201 11.30 -11.74 29.75
C GLU A 201 11.21 -12.35 28.33
N GLY A 202 12.21 -12.05 27.50
CA GLY A 202 12.36 -12.51 26.13
C GLY A 202 13.03 -13.87 26.00
N ALA A 203 13.37 -14.59 27.08
CA ALA A 203 14.20 -15.79 27.02
C ALA A 203 13.70 -16.88 26.06
N LYS A 204 12.38 -16.95 25.80
CA LYS A 204 11.77 -17.85 24.81
C LYS A 204 12.14 -17.53 23.35
N PHE A 205 12.60 -16.30 23.09
CA PHE A 205 12.98 -15.79 21.77
C PHE A 205 14.49 -15.54 21.68
N ARG A 206 15.29 -16.17 22.54
CA ARG A 206 16.75 -15.98 22.62
C ARG A 206 17.45 -16.22 21.28
N ASP A 207 16.95 -17.15 20.47
CA ASP A 207 17.45 -17.44 19.13
C ASP A 207 17.34 -16.23 18.17
N TYR A 208 16.56 -15.21 18.52
CA TYR A 208 16.30 -14.00 17.73
C TYR A 208 16.81 -12.71 18.38
N PHE A 209 17.65 -12.79 19.42
CA PHE A 209 18.16 -11.60 20.12
C PHE A 209 19.17 -10.79 19.32
N ASP A 210 19.82 -11.43 18.35
CA ASP A 210 20.73 -10.81 17.38
C ASP A 210 20.68 -11.62 16.08
N HIS A 211 19.54 -11.52 15.39
CA HIS A 211 19.28 -12.31 14.18
C HIS A 211 19.10 -11.40 12.97
N HIS A 212 19.72 -11.79 11.86
CA HIS A 212 19.58 -11.12 10.58
C HIS A 212 19.37 -12.16 9.47
N GLU A 213 18.42 -11.92 8.58
CA GLU A 213 18.25 -12.76 7.38
C GLU A 213 17.59 -11.97 6.23
N PRO A 214 17.84 -12.34 4.96
CA PRO A 214 17.20 -11.67 3.83
C PRO A 214 15.67 -11.80 3.86
N ILE A 215 14.95 -10.68 3.75
CA ILE A 215 13.48 -10.63 3.88
C ILE A 215 12.76 -11.54 2.87
N SER A 216 13.32 -11.67 1.66
CA SER A 216 12.76 -12.48 0.57
C SER A 216 12.74 -13.98 0.85
N THR A 217 13.57 -14.46 1.78
CA THR A 217 13.76 -15.90 2.03
C THR A 217 13.34 -16.34 3.43
N VAL A 218 12.74 -15.45 4.22
CA VAL A 218 12.37 -15.75 5.61
C VAL A 218 11.29 -16.82 5.67
N PRO A 219 11.54 -17.98 6.31
CA PRO A 219 10.53 -19.00 6.51
C PRO A 219 9.39 -18.48 7.39
N SER A 220 8.14 -18.83 7.06
CA SER A 220 6.95 -18.32 7.75
C SER A 220 6.96 -18.52 9.27
N HIS A 221 7.50 -19.65 9.75
CA HIS A 221 7.58 -19.93 11.18
C HIS A 221 8.54 -18.99 11.92
N ARG A 222 9.66 -18.58 11.29
CA ARG A 222 10.62 -17.62 11.86
C ARG A 222 10.05 -16.21 11.84
N ALA A 223 9.46 -15.79 10.72
CA ALA A 223 8.76 -14.50 10.62
C ALA A 223 7.71 -14.36 11.74
N LEU A 224 6.88 -15.39 11.95
CA LEU A 224 5.88 -15.39 13.03
C LEU A 224 6.48 -15.40 14.43
N ALA A 225 7.58 -16.14 14.65
CA ALA A 225 8.27 -16.18 15.94
C ALA A 225 8.86 -14.82 16.29
N MET A 226 9.49 -14.18 15.31
CA MET A 226 9.86 -12.78 15.35
C MET A 226 8.61 -11.96 15.66
N PHE A 227 7.63 -11.76 14.78
CA PHE A 227 6.47 -10.87 15.05
C PHE A 227 5.85 -11.02 16.45
N ARG A 228 5.71 -12.23 16.98
CA ARG A 228 5.27 -12.50 18.36
C ARG A 228 6.16 -11.88 19.44
N ALA A 229 7.48 -11.90 19.30
CA ALA A 229 8.41 -11.35 20.28
C ALA A 229 8.32 -9.82 20.39
N ALA A 230 8.14 -9.06 19.30
CA ALA A 230 7.89 -7.61 19.40
C ALA A 230 6.46 -7.26 19.79
N THR A 231 5.45 -8.07 19.46
CA THR A 231 4.12 -7.84 20.06
C THR A 231 4.18 -7.94 21.58
N LYS A 232 5.06 -8.80 22.11
CA LYS A 232 5.37 -8.89 23.55
C LYS A 232 6.41 -7.87 24.02
N ALA A 233 6.85 -6.98 23.13
CA ALA A 233 7.85 -5.95 23.34
C ALA A 233 9.19 -6.47 23.89
N SER A 234 9.53 -7.75 23.65
CA SER A 234 10.81 -8.36 24.08
C SER A 234 11.91 -8.17 23.04
N CYS A 235 11.55 -8.02 21.76
CA CYS A 235 12.46 -7.72 20.65
C CYS A 235 11.94 -6.54 19.83
N SER A 236 12.84 -5.87 19.11
CA SER A 236 12.53 -4.85 18.09
C SER A 236 12.90 -5.35 16.70
N TRP A 237 12.20 -4.85 15.68
CA TRP A 237 12.55 -5.04 14.27
C TRP A 237 12.99 -3.74 13.63
N LEU A 238 13.97 -3.83 12.75
CA LEU A 238 14.28 -2.83 11.74
C LEU A 238 14.42 -3.52 10.38
#